data_AF-A0AA41RY84-F1
#
_entry.id   AF-A0AA41RY84-F1
#
_cell.length_a   1.000
_cell.length_b   1.000
_cell.length_c   1.000
_cell.angle_alpha   90.00
_cell.angle_beta   90.00
_cell.angle_gamma   90.00
#
_symmetry.space_group_name_H-M   'P 1'
#
loop_
_entity.id
_entity.type
_entity.pdbx_description
1 polymer ?
#
loop_
_entity_poly.entity_id
_entity_poly.type
_entity_poly.pdbx_seq_one_letter_code
_entity_poly.pdbx_strand_id
1 'polypeptide(L)'
;MDSYSSPRIGANNLFRYALIFLLVASLVSVAVSAQLKKTVNGTLVVVLVDAKGLGDTERFSGGIDPYVVIKYKSHELNSTVAKGAGSKPVWNEKFSFRVQYPDNTGANGYKLILKIMDKDSFTADDFIGETVIYVDDLLALGLEKGKAEMRPTKYRVVASDKSYNGEIRVALSFAPLR
;
A
#
# COMPACT_ATOMS: atom_id res chain seq x y z
N MET A 1 24.29 0.81 74.80
CA MET A 1 25.15 0.65 73.61
C MET A 1 24.37 -0.27 72.71
N ASP A 2 23.47 0.30 71.92
CA ASP A 2 22.47 -0.49 71.21
C ASP A 2 22.97 -0.77 69.79
N SER A 3 23.13 -2.05 69.48
CA SER A 3 23.63 -2.56 68.22
C SER A 3 22.54 -2.54 67.16
N TYR A 4 22.74 -1.74 66.11
CA TYR A 4 21.90 -1.75 64.92
C TYR A 4 22.09 -3.07 64.15
N SER A 5 21.12 -3.98 64.28
CA SER A 5 21.03 -5.17 63.44
C SER A 5 20.57 -4.77 62.04
N SER A 6 21.45 -4.91 61.05
CA SER A 6 21.11 -4.62 59.65
C SER A 6 20.13 -5.68 59.10
N PRO A 7 19.02 -5.28 58.47
CA PRO A 7 18.09 -6.25 57.90
C PRO A 7 18.75 -7.00 56.74
N ARG A 8 18.93 -8.31 56.89
CA ARG A 8 19.32 -9.19 55.78
C ARG A 8 18.11 -9.37 54.86
N ILE A 9 18.05 -8.58 53.78
CA ILE A 9 17.09 -8.80 52.70
C ILE A 9 17.48 -10.12 52.02
N GLY A 10 16.72 -11.17 52.28
CA GLY A 10 16.97 -12.49 51.70
C GLY A 10 16.89 -12.45 50.18
N ALA A 11 17.83 -13.12 49.50
CA ALA A 11 17.95 -13.15 48.04
C ALA A 11 16.62 -13.48 47.32
N ASN A 12 15.75 -14.27 47.95
CA ASN A 12 14.42 -14.63 47.45
C ASN A 12 13.51 -13.41 47.22
N ASN A 13 13.64 -12.36 48.03
CA ASN A 13 12.87 -11.13 47.85
C ASN A 13 13.40 -10.35 46.63
N LEU A 14 14.72 -10.33 46.42
CA LEU A 14 15.35 -9.64 45.30
C LEU A 14 14.93 -10.24 43.95
N PHE A 15 14.89 -11.58 43.84
CA PHE A 15 14.41 -12.26 42.63
C PHE A 15 12.93 -11.98 42.33
N ARG A 16 12.08 -11.89 43.36
CA ARG A 16 10.66 -11.55 43.20
C ARG A 16 10.48 -10.12 42.68
N TYR A 17 11.23 -9.16 43.21
CA TYR A 17 11.17 -7.77 42.73
C TYR A 17 11.69 -7.63 41.29
N ALA A 18 12.79 -8.32 40.96
CA ALA A 18 13.32 -8.31 39.59
C ALA A 18 12.30 -8.90 38.59
N LEU A 19 11.65 -10.01 38.93
CA LEU A 19 10.63 -10.62 38.08
C LEU A 19 9.40 -9.72 37.92
N ILE A 20 8.91 -9.11 39.01
CA ILE A 20 7.79 -8.16 38.95
C ILE A 20 8.17 -6.95 38.09
N PHE A 21 9.37 -6.40 38.26
CA PHE A 21 9.84 -5.27 37.46
C PHE A 21 9.91 -5.61 35.96
N LEU A 22 10.44 -6.78 35.60
CA LEU A 22 10.50 -7.24 34.20
C LEU A 22 9.11 -7.46 33.61
N LEU A 23 8.18 -8.04 34.38
CA LEU A 23 6.79 -8.22 33.95
C LEU A 23 6.08 -6.88 33.74
N VAL A 24 6.27 -5.93 34.65
CA VAL A 24 5.70 -4.58 34.54
C VAL A 24 6.32 -3.83 33.35
N ALA A 25 7.64 -3.89 33.18
CA ALA A 25 8.32 -3.27 32.03
C ALA A 25 7.82 -3.84 30.69
N SER A 26 7.64 -5.17 30.62
CA SER A 26 7.05 -5.83 29.46
C SER A 26 5.61 -5.37 29.21
N LEU A 27 4.77 -5.34 30.25
CA LEU A 27 3.37 -4.91 30.13
C LEU A 27 3.26 -3.45 29.70
N VAL A 28 4.12 -2.57 30.23
CA VAL A 28 4.20 -1.17 29.81
C VAL A 28 4.63 -1.05 28.35
N SER A 29 5.66 -1.80 27.93
CA SER A 29 6.11 -1.82 26.53
C SER A 29 5.02 -2.29 25.57
N VAL A 30 4.27 -3.33 25.95
CA VAL A 30 3.11 -3.84 25.19
C VAL A 30 1.98 -2.80 25.14
N ALA A 31 1.64 -2.16 26.26
CA ALA A 31 0.59 -1.14 26.33
C ALA A 31 0.95 0.11 25.50
N VAL A 32 2.20 0.57 25.54
CA VAL A 32 2.70 1.67 24.70
C VAL A 32 2.62 1.30 23.22
N SER A 33 3.03 0.08 22.86
CA SER A 33 2.92 -0.43 21.48
C SER A 33 1.47 -0.53 20.98
N ALA A 34 0.52 -0.85 21.87
CA ALA A 34 -0.90 -0.90 21.56
C ALA A 34 -1.52 0.51 21.41
N GLN A 35 -1.14 1.45 22.27
CA GLN A 35 -1.58 2.86 22.20
C GLN A 35 -1.07 3.58 20.94
N LEU A 36 0.09 3.19 20.41
CA LEU A 36 0.64 3.73 19.15
C LEU A 36 -0.11 3.26 17.89
N LYS A 37 -0.95 2.23 17.96
CA LYS A 37 -1.70 1.68 16.82
C LYS A 37 -3.14 2.20 16.77
N LYS A 38 -3.34 3.49 17.00
CA LYS A 38 -4.65 4.09 16.71
C LYS A 38 -4.86 4.07 15.19
N THR A 39 -5.66 3.13 14.71
CA THR A 39 -6.05 3.06 13.30
C THR A 39 -6.83 4.30 12.93
N VAL A 40 -6.41 4.95 11.85
CA VAL A 40 -7.11 6.10 11.27
C VAL A 40 -7.71 5.69 9.94
N ASN A 41 -8.96 6.09 9.73
CA ASN A 41 -9.60 5.98 8.42
C ASN A 41 -9.17 7.16 7.56
N GLY A 42 -8.92 6.92 6.28
CA GLY A 42 -8.59 7.96 5.32
C GLY A 42 -9.00 7.57 3.91
N THR A 43 -8.71 8.45 2.96
CA THR A 43 -9.00 8.22 1.54
C THR A 43 -7.70 8.21 0.76
N LEU A 44 -7.42 7.10 0.08
CA LEU A 44 -6.38 7.00 -0.93
C LEU A 44 -6.98 7.34 -2.29
N VAL A 45 -6.46 8.38 -2.92
CA VAL A 45 -6.83 8.81 -4.26
C VAL A 45 -5.76 8.32 -5.23
N VAL A 46 -6.21 7.68 -6.30
CA VAL A 46 -5.37 7.21 -7.41
C VAL A 46 -5.76 7.98 -8.66
N VAL A 47 -4.84 8.72 -9.24
CA VAL A 47 -5.04 9.40 -10.52
C VAL A 47 -4.28 8.63 -11.59
N LEU A 48 -5.01 7.89 -12.41
CA LEU A 48 -4.50 7.16 -13.56
C LEU A 48 -4.34 8.12 -14.73
N VAL A 49 -3.11 8.35 -15.17
CA VAL A 49 -2.82 9.37 -16.20
C VAL A 49 -2.79 8.73 -17.58
N ASP A 50 -1.75 7.93 -17.86
CA ASP A 50 -1.51 7.29 -19.16
C ASP A 50 -0.56 6.11 -19.01
N ALA A 51 -0.45 5.29 -20.06
CA ALA A 51 0.59 4.28 -20.20
C ALA A 51 1.30 4.43 -21.55
N LYS A 52 2.54 3.94 -21.63
CA LYS A 52 3.37 4.02 -22.84
C LYS A 52 4.24 2.78 -22.98
N GLY A 53 4.47 2.37 -24.22
CA GLY A 53 5.38 1.28 -24.52
C GLY A 53 4.85 -0.08 -24.07
N LEU A 54 3.52 -0.21 -24.00
CA LEU A 54 2.86 -1.51 -23.88
C LEU A 54 3.24 -2.33 -25.11
N GLY A 55 3.85 -3.50 -24.89
CA GLY A 55 4.82 -4.19 -25.74
C GLY A 55 4.42 -4.46 -27.18
N ASP A 56 5.45 -4.72 -28.00
CA ASP A 56 5.54 -5.02 -29.44
C ASP A 56 4.21 -5.09 -30.23
N THR A 57 3.45 -4.01 -30.15
CA THR A 57 2.27 -3.75 -30.97
C THR A 57 2.65 -3.38 -32.40
N GLU A 58 3.94 -3.36 -32.75
CA GLU A 58 4.41 -3.26 -34.14
C GLU A 58 4.03 -4.48 -34.99
N ARG A 59 3.63 -5.61 -34.40
CA ARG A 59 3.18 -6.81 -35.16
C ARG A 59 1.69 -6.89 -35.46
N PHE A 60 0.85 -6.11 -34.78
CA PHE A 60 -0.59 -6.13 -35.01
C PHE A 60 -1.07 -4.74 -35.43
N SER A 61 -1.34 -4.59 -36.72
CA SER A 61 -2.08 -3.46 -37.31
C SER A 61 -3.55 -3.38 -36.85
N GLY A 62 -3.90 -4.01 -35.72
CA GLY A 62 -5.20 -3.94 -35.05
C GLY A 62 -4.95 -3.40 -33.64
N GLY A 63 -5.41 -2.18 -33.40
CA GLY A 63 -5.12 -1.45 -32.16
C GLY A 63 -5.66 -2.17 -30.92
N ILE A 64 -4.88 -2.12 -29.85
CA ILE A 64 -5.33 -2.51 -28.51
C ILE A 64 -6.26 -1.44 -27.94
N ASP A 65 -7.25 -1.89 -27.16
CA ASP A 65 -8.25 -1.10 -26.44
C ASP A 65 -8.02 -1.25 -24.92
N PRO A 66 -6.92 -0.70 -24.36
CA PRO A 66 -6.52 -1.03 -23.01
C PRO A 66 -7.42 -0.37 -21.96
N TYR A 67 -7.66 -1.09 -20.87
CA TYR A 67 -8.23 -0.59 -19.62
C TYR A 67 -7.43 -1.08 -18.42
N VAL A 68 -7.59 -0.41 -17.28
CA VAL A 68 -6.83 -0.69 -16.07
C VAL A 68 -7.78 -1.13 -14.95
N VAL A 69 -7.52 -2.30 -14.40
CA VAL A 69 -8.12 -2.82 -13.18
C VAL A 69 -7.25 -2.37 -12.00
N ILE A 70 -7.80 -1.52 -11.14
CA ILE A 70 -7.12 -0.93 -10.00
C ILE A 70 -7.64 -1.60 -8.73
N LYS A 71 -6.77 -2.32 -8.05
CA LYS A 71 -7.10 -3.11 -6.88
C LYS A 71 -6.35 -2.62 -5.65
N TYR A 72 -7.09 -2.37 -4.59
CA TYR A 72 -6.56 -2.11 -3.26
C TYR A 72 -7.30 -2.97 -2.24
N LYS A 73 -6.57 -3.89 -1.60
CA LYS A 73 -7.14 -4.93 -0.72
C LYS A 73 -8.24 -5.72 -1.44
N SER A 74 -9.45 -5.75 -0.87
CA SER A 74 -10.63 -6.42 -1.41
C SER A 74 -11.44 -5.56 -2.39
N HIS A 75 -11.04 -4.30 -2.61
CA HIS A 75 -11.74 -3.39 -3.50
C HIS A 75 -11.05 -3.33 -4.86
N GLU A 76 -11.86 -3.35 -5.90
CA GLU A 76 -11.43 -3.33 -7.29
C GLU A 76 -12.30 -2.32 -8.06
N LEU A 77 -11.65 -1.49 -8.88
CA LEU A 77 -12.28 -0.47 -9.72
C LEU A 77 -11.64 -0.52 -11.10
N ASN A 78 -12.45 -0.35 -12.15
CA ASN A 78 -11.97 -0.40 -13.53
C ASN A 78 -11.99 1.00 -14.15
N SER A 79 -10.97 1.29 -14.96
CA SER A 79 -10.97 2.47 -15.82
C SER A 79 -11.94 2.34 -16.97
N THR A 80 -12.17 3.46 -17.66
CA THR A 80 -12.72 3.37 -19.02
C THR A 80 -11.75 2.66 -19.96
N VAL A 81 -12.32 2.10 -21.03
CA VAL A 81 -11.57 1.46 -22.11
C VAL A 81 -11.05 2.54 -23.05
N ALA A 82 -9.74 2.60 -23.25
CA ALA A 82 -9.10 3.55 -24.15
C ALA A 82 -9.16 3.02 -25.60
N LYS A 83 -10.37 3.04 -26.18
CA LYS A 83 -10.62 2.48 -27.52
C LYS A 83 -9.79 3.16 -28.61
N GLY A 84 -9.11 2.37 -29.43
CA GLY A 84 -8.26 2.80 -30.53
C GLY A 84 -6.99 3.53 -30.09
N ALA A 85 -6.65 3.51 -28.80
CA ALA A 85 -5.50 4.27 -28.28
C ALA A 85 -4.16 3.57 -28.51
N GLY A 86 -4.18 2.26 -28.81
CA GLY A 86 -2.98 1.48 -29.07
C GLY A 86 -2.02 1.48 -27.86
N SER A 87 -0.72 1.53 -28.12
CA SER A 87 0.33 1.43 -27.09
C SER A 87 0.57 2.68 -26.24
N LYS A 88 -0.24 3.74 -26.43
CA LYS A 88 -0.11 5.02 -25.73
C LYS A 88 -1.46 5.51 -25.18
N PRO A 89 -2.18 4.70 -24.39
CA PRO A 89 -3.47 5.10 -23.85
C PRO A 89 -3.37 6.23 -22.82
N VAL A 90 -4.38 7.09 -22.81
CA VAL A 90 -4.53 8.21 -21.88
C VAL A 90 -5.92 8.10 -21.25
N TRP A 91 -5.98 8.02 -19.92
CA TRP A 91 -7.24 7.91 -19.18
C TRP A 91 -7.57 9.21 -18.44
N ASN A 92 -6.61 9.79 -17.71
CA ASN A 92 -6.82 10.94 -16.82
C ASN A 92 -8.00 10.74 -15.84
N GLU A 93 -8.10 9.54 -15.28
CA GLU A 93 -9.20 9.15 -14.39
C GLU A 93 -8.78 9.13 -12.93
N LYS A 94 -9.76 9.37 -12.06
CA LYS A 94 -9.55 9.45 -10.61
C LYS A 94 -10.38 8.39 -9.89
N PHE A 95 -9.71 7.61 -9.06
CA PHE A 95 -10.29 6.57 -8.22
C PHE A 95 -10.04 6.88 -6.75
N SER A 96 -10.90 6.37 -5.87
CA SER A 96 -10.80 6.62 -4.42
C SER A 96 -11.10 5.35 -3.64
N PHE A 97 -10.21 5.01 -2.72
CA PHE A 97 -10.32 3.86 -1.83
C PHE A 97 -10.36 4.33 -0.38
N ARG A 98 -11.23 3.72 0.42
CA ARG A 98 -11.17 3.87 1.87
C ARG A 98 -9.99 3.07 2.41
N VAL A 99 -9.21 3.71 3.27
CA VAL A 99 -8.01 3.10 3.86
C VAL A 99 -8.07 3.19 5.37
N GLN A 100 -7.67 2.10 6.02
CA GLN A 100 -7.37 2.05 7.44
C GLN A 100 -5.86 1.89 7.59
N TYR A 101 -5.24 2.81 8.32
CA TYR A 101 -3.80 2.81 8.56
C TYR A 101 -3.45 3.37 9.96
N PRO A 102 -2.54 2.73 10.70
CA PRO A 102 -2.10 1.35 10.52
C PRO A 102 -3.24 0.36 10.83
N ASP A 103 -3.20 -0.84 10.28
CA ASP A 103 -4.10 -1.97 10.55
C ASP A 103 -3.31 -3.28 10.74
N ASN A 104 -4.02 -4.39 10.93
CA ASN A 104 -3.41 -5.69 11.23
C ASN A 104 -2.95 -6.48 9.98
N THR A 105 -2.92 -5.86 8.79
CA THR A 105 -2.51 -6.56 7.55
C THR A 105 -0.98 -6.68 7.38
N GLY A 106 -0.20 -6.02 8.24
CA GLY A 106 1.27 -6.03 8.20
C GLY A 106 1.85 -5.23 7.03
N ALA A 107 3.19 -5.17 6.95
CA ALA A 107 3.89 -4.34 5.95
C ALA A 107 3.52 -4.68 4.48
N ASN A 108 3.14 -5.93 4.22
CA ASN A 108 2.76 -6.40 2.88
C ASN A 108 1.29 -6.12 2.52
N GLY A 109 0.50 -5.53 3.42
CA GLY A 109 -0.95 -5.31 3.22
C GLY A 109 -1.30 -4.04 2.46
N TYR A 110 -0.39 -3.07 2.37
CA TYR A 110 -0.62 -1.76 1.74
C TYR A 110 -0.14 -1.74 0.29
N LYS A 111 -0.71 -2.63 -0.53
CA LYS A 111 -0.41 -2.79 -1.95
C LYS A 111 -1.54 -2.27 -2.82
N LEU A 112 -1.22 -1.35 -3.72
CA LEU A 112 -2.05 -0.96 -4.84
C LEU A 112 -1.59 -1.70 -6.09
N ILE A 113 -2.46 -2.52 -6.66
CA ILE A 113 -2.17 -3.31 -7.87
C ILE A 113 -2.91 -2.65 -9.03
N LEU A 114 -2.21 -2.38 -10.12
CA LEU A 114 -2.82 -1.92 -11.37
C LEU A 114 -2.53 -2.96 -12.43
N LYS A 115 -3.58 -3.58 -12.97
CA LYS A 115 -3.48 -4.54 -14.07
C LYS A 115 -4.02 -3.90 -15.33
N ILE A 116 -3.24 -3.95 -16.40
CA ILE A 116 -3.60 -3.46 -17.71
C ILE A 116 -4.12 -4.65 -18.51
N MET A 117 -5.34 -4.51 -19.01
CA MET A 117 -6.08 -5.51 -19.77
C MET A 117 -6.42 -4.93 -21.15
N ASP A 118 -6.47 -5.76 -22.18
CA ASP A 118 -6.99 -5.40 -23.50
C ASP A 118 -8.46 -5.78 -23.60
N LYS A 119 -9.30 -4.85 -24.10
CA LYS A 119 -10.73 -5.12 -24.24
C LYS A 119 -11.06 -5.69 -25.60
N ASP A 120 -11.27 -7.01 -25.64
CA ASP A 120 -11.77 -7.66 -26.84
C ASP A 120 -13.30 -7.67 -26.90
N SER A 121 -13.83 -7.57 -28.13
CA SER A 121 -15.29 -7.56 -28.36
C SER A 121 -15.91 -8.96 -28.41
N PHE A 122 -15.14 -10.01 -28.66
CA PHE A 122 -15.64 -11.36 -28.92
C PHE A 122 -14.86 -12.48 -28.19
N THR A 123 -13.74 -12.17 -27.56
CA THR A 123 -12.88 -13.09 -26.80
C THR A 123 -12.79 -12.64 -25.34
N ALA A 124 -12.16 -13.46 -24.50
CA ALA A 124 -11.80 -13.04 -23.15
C ALA A 124 -10.77 -11.91 -23.22
N ASP A 125 -10.88 -10.94 -22.33
CA ASP A 125 -9.96 -9.81 -22.25
C ASP A 125 -8.52 -10.29 -21.95
N ASP A 126 -7.55 -9.83 -22.73
CA ASP A 126 -6.17 -10.26 -22.64
C ASP A 126 -5.38 -9.47 -21.59
N PHE A 127 -4.56 -10.17 -20.80
CA PHE A 127 -3.69 -9.52 -19.83
C PHE A 127 -2.44 -8.95 -20.52
N ILE A 128 -2.26 -7.63 -20.45
CA ILE A 128 -1.08 -6.94 -21.00
C ILE A 128 0.04 -6.94 -19.96
N GLY A 129 -0.26 -6.55 -18.72
CA GLY A 129 0.75 -6.49 -17.69
C GLY A 129 0.24 -5.87 -16.39
N GLU A 130 1.06 -5.90 -15.34
CA GLU A 130 0.71 -5.31 -14.06
C GLU A 130 1.84 -4.49 -13.45
N THR A 131 1.46 -3.59 -12.55
CA THR A 131 2.37 -2.94 -11.62
C THR A 131 1.82 -3.05 -10.20
N VAL A 132 2.74 -3.14 -9.23
CA VAL A 132 2.43 -3.13 -7.80
C VAL A 132 3.12 -1.94 -7.17
N ILE A 133 2.34 -1.10 -6.51
CA ILE A 133 2.81 0.09 -5.81
C ILE A 133 2.54 -0.10 -4.31
N TYR A 134 3.59 -0.01 -3.52
CA TYR A 134 3.49 -0.01 -2.06
C TYR A 134 3.17 1.41 -1.60
N VAL A 135 2.12 1.56 -0.81
CA VAL A 135 1.62 2.87 -0.38
C VAL A 135 1.82 3.13 1.11
N ASP A 136 2.52 2.25 1.84
CA ASP A 136 2.75 2.38 3.28
C ASP A 136 3.43 3.70 3.65
N ASP A 137 4.50 4.10 2.95
CA ASP A 137 5.17 5.38 3.17
C ASP A 137 4.24 6.58 2.93
N LEU A 138 3.41 6.52 1.88
CA LEU A 138 2.44 7.57 1.56
C LEU A 138 1.37 7.69 2.67
N LEU A 139 0.89 6.56 3.17
CA LEU A 139 -0.12 6.51 4.23
C LEU A 139 0.47 7.03 5.56
N ALA A 140 1.68 6.60 5.91
CA ALA A 140 2.40 7.08 7.09
C ALA A 140 2.59 8.59 7.06
N LEU A 141 3.10 9.10 5.94
CA LEU A 141 3.36 10.52 5.74
C LEU A 141 2.07 11.36 5.80
N GLY A 142 0.98 10.87 5.21
CA GLY A 142 -0.28 11.59 5.21
C GLY A 142 -1.00 11.54 6.56
N LEU A 143 -0.76 10.50 7.38
CA LEU A 143 -1.19 10.47 8.77
C LEU A 143 -0.44 11.50 9.62
N GLU A 144 0.89 11.59 9.46
CA GLU A 144 1.73 12.53 10.20
C GLU A 144 1.45 13.99 9.82
N LYS A 145 1.36 14.28 8.52
CA LYS A 145 1.28 15.65 7.98
C LYS A 145 -0.16 16.10 7.67
N GLY A 146 -1.15 15.22 7.86
CA GLY A 146 -2.56 15.47 7.53
C GLY A 146 -2.90 15.38 6.03
N LYS A 147 -1.90 15.29 5.15
CA LYS A 147 -2.03 14.93 3.73
C LYS A 147 -0.65 14.55 3.18
N ALA A 148 -0.62 13.58 2.28
CA ALA A 148 0.56 13.28 1.48
C ALA A 148 0.18 13.09 0.02
N GLU A 149 1.09 13.47 -0.88
CA GLU A 149 0.87 13.41 -2.32
C GLU A 149 2.15 12.96 -3.02
N MET A 150 1.98 12.09 -4.01
CA MET A 150 2.98 11.73 -4.99
C MET A 150 2.50 12.25 -6.33
N ARG A 151 3.34 13.08 -6.96
CA ARG A 151 3.11 13.56 -8.32
C ARG A 151 3.00 12.39 -9.30
N PRO A 152 2.41 12.60 -10.49
CA PRO A 152 2.40 11.58 -11.54
C PRO A 152 3.79 10.98 -11.75
N THR A 153 3.95 9.71 -11.37
CA THR A 153 5.22 8.97 -11.40
C THR A 153 5.06 7.77 -12.32
N LYS A 154 6.13 7.43 -13.02
CA LYS A 154 6.19 6.27 -13.92
C LYS A 154 6.48 5.01 -13.12
N TYR A 155 5.71 3.97 -13.38
CA TYR A 155 5.90 2.63 -12.83
C TYR A 155 6.07 1.64 -13.97
N ARG A 156 6.96 0.67 -13.78
CA ARG A 156 7.20 -0.38 -14.77
C ARG A 156 6.00 -1.33 -14.80
N VAL A 157 5.55 -1.65 -16.00
CA VAL A 157 4.56 -2.68 -16.24
C VAL A 157 5.29 -3.98 -16.53
N VAL A 158 4.85 -5.07 -15.92
CA VAL A 158 5.46 -6.40 -16.04
C VAL A 158 4.43 -7.36 -16.63
N ALA A 159 4.78 -8.05 -17.71
CA ALA A 159 3.93 -9.05 -18.36
C ALA A 159 3.98 -10.39 -17.61
N SER A 160 3.13 -11.35 -18.03
CA SER A 160 3.04 -12.69 -17.40
C SER A 160 4.35 -13.48 -17.44
N ASP A 161 5.17 -13.27 -18.45
CA ASP A 161 6.50 -13.89 -18.61
C ASP A 161 7.59 -13.18 -17.78
N LYS A 162 7.19 -12.21 -16.95
CA LYS A 162 8.06 -11.33 -16.14
C LYS A 162 8.94 -10.39 -16.96
N SER A 163 8.68 -10.26 -18.25
CA SER A 163 9.34 -9.26 -19.09
C SER A 163 8.80 -7.87 -18.79
N TYR A 164 9.63 -6.87 -19.09
CA TYR A 164 9.22 -5.48 -19.03
C TYR A 164 8.28 -5.17 -20.20
N ASN A 165 7.12 -4.60 -19.89
CA ASN A 165 6.06 -4.34 -20.86
C ASN A 165 5.57 -2.90 -20.82
N GLY A 166 6.52 -1.96 -20.76
CA GLY A 166 6.24 -0.52 -20.77
C GLY A 166 6.11 0.12 -19.40
N GLU A 167 5.50 1.30 -19.39
CA GLU A 167 5.35 2.13 -18.19
C GLU A 167 3.92 2.66 -18.07
N ILE A 168 3.45 2.78 -16.83
CA ILE A 168 2.18 3.42 -16.48
C ILE A 168 2.44 4.61 -15.55
N ARG A 169 1.77 5.73 -15.79
CA ARG A 169 1.89 6.96 -15.00
C ARG A 169 0.70 7.11 -14.06
N VAL A 170 1.00 7.21 -12.77
CA VAL A 170 -0.01 7.31 -11.71
C VAL A 170 0.41 8.37 -10.69
N ALA A 171 -0.52 9.22 -10.28
CA ALA A 171 -0.36 10.08 -9.11
C ALA A 171 -1.16 9.50 -7.94
N LEU A 172 -0.63 9.62 -6.73
CA LEU A 172 -1.27 9.10 -5.53
C LEU A 172 -1.41 10.20 -4.50
N SER A 173 -2.50 10.23 -3.75
CA SER A 173 -2.57 11.06 -2.55
C SER A 173 -3.37 10.39 -1.46
N PHE A 174 -3.02 10.70 -0.22
CA PHE A 174 -3.72 10.20 0.95
C PHE A 174 -4.03 11.34 1.91
N ALA A 175 -5.24 11.32 2.46
CA ALA A 175 -5.64 12.20 3.56
C ALA A 175 -6.46 11.41 4.60
N PRO A 176 -6.16 11.52 5.89
CA PRO A 176 -7.01 11.00 6.95
C PRO A 176 -8.38 11.70 6.95
N LEU A 177 -9.42 10.95 7.27
CA LEU A 177 -10.75 11.49 7.55
C LEU A 177 -10.69 12.17 8.93
N ARG A 178 -11.16 13.41 9.00
CA ARG A 178 -11.26 14.18 10.24
C ARG A 178 -12.49 13.80 11.03
#